data_AF-A0A0S7XI90-F1
#
_entry.id   AF-A0A0S7XI90-F1
#
_cell.length_a   1.000
_cell.length_b   1.000
_cell.length_c   1.000
_cell.angle_alpha   90.00
_cell.angle_beta   90.00
_cell.angle_gamma   90.00
#
_symmetry.space_group_name_H-M   'P 1'
#
loop_
_entity.id
_entity.type
_entity.pdbx_description
1 polymer ?
#
loop_
_entity_poly.entity_id
_entity_poly.type
_entity_poly.pdbx_seq_one_letter_code
_entity_poly.pdbx_strand_id
1 'polypeptide(L)'
;MKILNTRSLSATLDTVNEAFFYGRSLSESQRGKTAKWIAERQGKAGSYAQMFAPTEDDFREGIRLFTGEKISSRAGIAHILGEEACRVLILLNAPLKSVQDSLRRASLGMAQRLEKARNRDINAGRRWSGMYCCGRCTSALWRHLTVGGLKDAEGERWLAAGIEALKHHRIGNGRWRRFAFHYTLLTLSEIALASAVEEMRYASPICEQYLRRPPKDDAITQRRRLLAEKILERC
;
A
#
# COMPACT_ATOMS: atom_id res chain seq x y z
N MET A 1 -18.15 -9.53 -11.87
CA MET A 1 -17.71 -8.68 -10.75
C MET A 1 -17.66 -7.23 -11.20
N LYS A 2 -18.34 -6.32 -10.50
CA LYS A 2 -18.28 -4.87 -10.77
C LYS A 2 -17.01 -4.31 -10.14
N ILE A 3 -15.99 -4.03 -10.96
CA ILE A 3 -14.69 -3.52 -10.49
C ILE A 3 -14.76 -2.07 -10.02
N LEU A 4 -15.50 -1.25 -10.78
CA LEU A 4 -15.51 0.19 -10.61
C LEU A 4 -16.66 0.64 -9.71
N ASN A 5 -16.33 1.30 -8.61
CA ASN A 5 -17.24 2.06 -7.78
C ASN A 5 -16.92 3.56 -7.92
N THR A 6 -17.70 4.28 -8.74
CA THR A 6 -17.47 5.69 -9.02
C THR A 6 -17.68 6.62 -7.83
N ARG A 7 -18.26 6.12 -6.73
CA ARG A 7 -18.48 6.87 -5.49
C ARG A 7 -17.31 6.76 -4.51
N SER A 8 -16.45 5.76 -4.62
CA SER A 8 -15.36 5.52 -3.67
C SER A 8 -14.10 5.02 -4.37
N LEU A 9 -13.00 5.77 -4.22
CA LEU A 9 -11.69 5.34 -4.67
C LEU A 9 -11.24 4.13 -3.85
N SER A 10 -11.50 4.14 -2.53
CA SER A 10 -11.16 3.00 -1.67
C SER A 10 -11.84 1.70 -2.13
N ALA A 11 -13.13 1.71 -2.42
CA ALA A 11 -13.87 0.51 -2.85
C ALA A 11 -13.41 0.01 -4.23
N THR A 12 -13.08 0.93 -5.14
CA THR A 12 -12.52 0.58 -6.45
C THR A 12 -11.15 -0.08 -6.29
N LEU A 13 -10.26 0.50 -5.48
CA LEU A 13 -8.93 -0.06 -5.21
C LEU A 13 -9.00 -1.40 -4.48
N ASP A 14 -9.91 -1.56 -3.51
CA ASP A 14 -10.12 -2.84 -2.81
C ASP A 14 -10.54 -3.96 -3.78
N THR A 15 -11.45 -3.67 -4.70
CA THR A 15 -11.93 -4.66 -5.69
C THR A 15 -10.82 -5.08 -6.66
N VAL A 16 -9.96 -4.14 -7.06
CA VAL A 16 -8.79 -4.44 -7.92
C VAL A 16 -7.73 -5.22 -7.15
N ASN A 17 -7.41 -4.80 -5.92
CA ASN A 17 -6.47 -5.51 -5.06
C ASN A 17 -6.97 -6.93 -4.74
N GLU A 18 -8.28 -7.12 -4.59
CA GLU A 18 -8.88 -8.45 -4.43
C GLU A 18 -8.60 -9.34 -5.63
N ALA A 19 -8.83 -8.83 -6.86
CA ALA A 19 -8.54 -9.58 -8.06
C ALA A 19 -7.07 -10.04 -8.11
N PHE A 20 -6.13 -9.13 -7.83
CA PHE A 20 -4.70 -9.47 -7.79
C PHE A 20 -4.34 -10.44 -6.66
N PHE A 21 -4.89 -10.24 -5.46
CA PHE A 21 -4.60 -11.08 -4.30
C PHE A 21 -5.00 -12.55 -4.49
N TYR A 22 -6.13 -12.77 -5.20
CA TYR A 22 -6.64 -14.10 -5.54
C TYR A 22 -6.20 -14.61 -6.92
N GLY A 23 -5.28 -13.92 -7.60
CA GLY A 23 -4.80 -14.32 -8.93
C GLY A 23 -5.87 -14.31 -10.03
N ARG A 24 -6.96 -13.54 -9.85
CA ARG A 24 -8.04 -13.40 -10.84
C ARG A 24 -7.63 -12.43 -11.93
N SER A 25 -7.87 -12.81 -13.18
CA SER A 25 -7.64 -11.94 -14.33
C SER A 25 -8.74 -10.88 -14.47
N LEU A 26 -8.34 -9.67 -14.85
CA LEU A 26 -9.25 -8.60 -15.27
C LEU A 26 -9.21 -8.49 -16.79
N SER A 27 -10.38 -8.37 -17.44
CA SER A 27 -10.46 -8.16 -18.88
C SER A 27 -9.83 -6.83 -19.27
N GLU A 28 -9.39 -6.70 -20.53
CA GLU A 28 -8.83 -5.46 -21.04
C GLU A 28 -9.79 -4.26 -20.87
N SER A 29 -11.09 -4.49 -21.12
CA SER A 29 -12.12 -3.47 -20.90
C SER A 29 -12.21 -3.05 -19.43
N GLN A 30 -12.14 -4.01 -18.49
CA GLN A 30 -12.15 -3.71 -17.06
C GLN A 30 -10.90 -2.94 -16.63
N ARG A 31 -9.73 -3.32 -17.16
CA ARG A 31 -8.45 -2.63 -16.91
C ARG A 31 -8.50 -1.19 -17.42
N GLY A 32 -8.89 -0.99 -18.67
CA GLY A 32 -8.98 0.33 -19.31
C GLY A 32 -9.97 1.26 -18.63
N LYS A 33 -11.20 0.80 -18.35
CA LYS A 33 -12.24 1.61 -17.67
C LYS A 33 -11.81 2.02 -16.26
N THR A 34 -11.30 1.07 -15.49
CA THR A 34 -10.86 1.33 -14.11
C THR A 34 -9.65 2.26 -14.08
N ALA A 35 -8.64 2.01 -14.93
CA ALA A 35 -7.46 2.85 -15.00
C ALA A 35 -7.79 4.29 -15.41
N LYS A 36 -8.66 4.47 -16.41
CA LYS A 36 -9.13 5.79 -16.83
C LYS A 36 -9.80 6.54 -15.68
N TRP A 37 -10.73 5.89 -14.98
CA TRP A 37 -11.44 6.52 -13.87
C TRP A 37 -10.50 6.91 -12.70
N ILE A 38 -9.55 6.04 -12.33
CA ILE A 38 -8.53 6.38 -11.33
C ILE A 38 -7.69 7.56 -11.81
N ALA A 39 -7.24 7.55 -13.08
CA ALA A 39 -6.40 8.60 -13.65
C ALA A 39 -7.08 9.98 -13.66
N GLU A 40 -8.40 10.03 -13.83
CA GLU A 40 -9.20 11.26 -13.74
C GLU A 40 -9.24 11.86 -12.32
N ARG A 41 -8.76 11.15 -11.29
CA ARG A 41 -8.65 11.67 -9.92
C ARG A 41 -7.35 12.44 -9.65
N GLN A 42 -6.38 12.37 -10.55
CA GLN A 42 -5.06 12.99 -10.35
C GLN A 42 -5.17 14.50 -10.14
N GLY A 43 -4.53 15.01 -9.10
CA GLY A 43 -4.43 16.46 -8.82
C GLY A 43 -5.74 17.14 -8.42
N LYS A 44 -6.85 16.41 -8.29
CA LYS A 44 -8.12 16.96 -7.81
C LYS A 44 -8.01 17.42 -6.36
N ALA A 45 -8.96 18.26 -5.93
CA ALA A 45 -9.07 18.71 -4.55
C ALA A 45 -9.05 17.53 -3.56
N GLY A 46 -8.28 17.67 -2.48
CA GLY A 46 -8.07 16.62 -1.50
C GLY A 46 -6.98 15.60 -1.87
N SER A 47 -6.36 15.69 -3.05
CA SER A 47 -5.18 14.87 -3.37
C SER A 47 -3.99 15.19 -2.47
N TYR A 48 -3.23 14.15 -2.11
CA TYR A 48 -1.95 14.31 -1.44
C TYR A 48 -0.86 14.52 -2.49
N ALA A 49 -0.07 15.58 -2.40
CA ALA A 49 1.11 15.79 -3.26
C ALA A 49 0.84 15.62 -4.78
N GLN A 50 -0.30 16.12 -5.27
CA GLN A 50 -0.73 15.97 -6.68
C GLN A 50 -1.00 14.53 -7.13
N MET A 51 -1.13 13.58 -6.20
CA MET A 51 -1.52 12.20 -6.48
C MET A 51 -3.03 12.10 -6.76
N PHE A 52 -3.60 10.91 -6.64
CA PHE A 52 -5.00 10.63 -6.91
C PHE A 52 -5.88 11.00 -5.71
N ALA A 53 -6.87 11.86 -5.93
CA ALA A 53 -7.76 12.32 -4.88
C ALA A 53 -8.79 11.26 -4.47
N PRO A 54 -8.95 10.98 -3.16
CA PRO A 54 -10.12 10.29 -2.62
C PRO A 54 -11.42 10.96 -3.04
N THR A 55 -12.54 10.25 -3.01
CA THR A 55 -13.87 10.87 -3.17
C THR A 55 -14.34 11.51 -1.87
N GLU A 56 -15.43 12.28 -1.93
CA GLU A 56 -16.05 12.82 -0.71
C GLU A 56 -16.59 11.71 0.20
N ASP A 57 -17.11 10.61 -0.39
CA ASP A 57 -17.58 9.46 0.37
C ASP A 57 -16.41 8.80 1.14
N ASP A 58 -15.22 8.68 0.53
CA ASP A 58 -14.02 8.15 1.20
C ASP A 58 -13.63 9.01 2.43
N PHE A 59 -13.76 10.34 2.35
CA PHE A 59 -13.45 11.22 3.48
C PHE A 59 -14.54 11.21 4.54
N ARG A 60 -15.81 11.17 4.14
CA ARG A 60 -16.96 11.20 5.06
C ARG A 60 -17.06 9.94 5.89
N GLU A 61 -16.86 8.79 5.27
CA GLU A 61 -17.03 7.48 5.91
C GLU A 61 -15.72 6.94 6.52
N GLY A 62 -14.59 7.49 6.08
CA GLY A 62 -13.28 6.90 6.28
C GLY A 62 -13.08 5.68 5.39
N ILE A 63 -11.91 5.07 5.49
CA ILE A 63 -11.56 3.90 4.67
C ILE A 63 -11.14 2.73 5.54
N ARG A 64 -11.11 1.55 4.92
CA ARG A 64 -10.41 0.38 5.43
C ARG A 64 -9.29 0.03 4.47
N LEU A 65 -8.15 -0.34 5.04
CA LEU A 65 -7.08 -0.99 4.28
C LEU A 65 -7.58 -2.33 3.75
N PHE A 66 -6.89 -2.91 2.76
CA PHE A 66 -7.27 -4.18 2.15
C PHE A 66 -7.45 -5.32 3.18
N THR A 67 -6.67 -5.26 4.26
CA THR A 67 -6.70 -6.19 5.40
C THR A 67 -7.62 -5.73 6.54
N GLY A 68 -8.43 -4.69 6.35
CA GLY A 68 -9.55 -4.30 7.21
C GLY A 68 -9.29 -3.25 8.30
N GLU A 69 -8.05 -2.83 8.53
CA GLU A 69 -7.70 -1.77 9.47
C GLU A 69 -8.31 -0.42 9.04
N LYS A 70 -8.90 0.33 9.97
CA LYS A 70 -9.58 1.60 9.70
C LYS A 70 -8.61 2.79 9.61
N ILE A 71 -8.88 3.72 8.70
CA ILE A 71 -8.23 5.03 8.60
C ILE A 71 -9.32 6.10 8.56
N SER A 72 -9.21 7.09 9.46
CA SER A 72 -10.18 8.19 9.56
C SER A 72 -9.56 9.58 9.33
N SER A 73 -8.23 9.71 9.40
CA SER A 73 -7.60 11.01 9.19
C SER A 73 -7.59 11.37 7.71
N ARG A 74 -7.99 12.61 7.37
CA ARG A 74 -8.01 13.09 5.97
C ARG A 74 -6.63 12.95 5.31
N ALA A 75 -5.56 13.32 6.02
CA ALA A 75 -4.19 13.19 5.51
C ALA A 75 -3.80 11.72 5.25
N GLY A 76 -4.18 10.80 6.14
CA GLY A 76 -3.91 9.37 5.98
C GLY A 76 -4.69 8.78 4.81
N ILE A 77 -5.98 9.11 4.68
CA ILE A 77 -6.83 8.68 3.56
C ILE A 77 -6.24 9.16 2.23
N ALA A 78 -5.93 10.46 2.12
CA ALA A 78 -5.40 11.05 0.89
C ALA A 78 -4.05 10.46 0.49
N HIS A 79 -3.15 10.24 1.45
CA HIS A 79 -1.85 9.65 1.16
C HIS A 79 -1.96 8.18 0.79
N ILE A 80 -2.63 7.35 1.61
CA ILE A 80 -2.71 5.90 1.40
C ILE A 80 -3.44 5.57 0.10
N LEU A 81 -4.58 6.21 -0.18
CA LEU A 81 -5.28 5.98 -1.45
C LEU A 81 -4.50 6.50 -2.66
N GLY A 82 -3.70 7.55 -2.49
CA GLY A 82 -2.78 8.02 -3.51
C GLY A 82 -1.74 6.95 -3.89
N GLU A 83 -1.06 6.37 -2.89
CA GLU A 83 -0.05 5.33 -3.10
C GLU A 83 -0.67 4.06 -3.71
N GLU A 84 -1.79 3.59 -3.17
CA GLU A 84 -2.50 2.41 -3.68
C GLU A 84 -3.04 2.64 -5.10
N ALA A 85 -3.47 3.86 -5.43
CA ALA A 85 -3.87 4.20 -6.79
C ALA A 85 -2.69 4.18 -7.77
N CYS A 86 -1.53 4.74 -7.42
CA CYS A 86 -0.33 4.61 -8.26
C CYS A 86 0.03 3.13 -8.49
N ARG A 87 0.09 2.35 -7.41
CA ARG A 87 0.37 0.90 -7.45
C ARG A 87 -0.61 0.17 -8.37
N VAL A 88 -1.91 0.41 -8.22
CA VAL A 88 -2.95 -0.21 -9.04
C VAL A 88 -2.81 0.19 -10.51
N LEU A 89 -2.56 1.45 -10.82
CA LEU A 89 -2.38 1.88 -12.22
C LEU A 89 -1.20 1.19 -12.90
N ILE A 90 -0.09 0.99 -12.18
CA ILE A 90 1.06 0.24 -12.69
C ILE A 90 0.67 -1.22 -13.00
N LEU A 91 0.01 -1.91 -12.06
CA LEU A 91 -0.40 -3.31 -12.26
C LEU A 91 -1.50 -3.49 -13.30
N LEU A 92 -2.39 -2.52 -13.46
CA LEU A 92 -3.41 -2.55 -14.51
C LEU A 92 -2.78 -2.41 -15.91
N ASN A 93 -1.62 -1.74 -16.01
CA ASN A 93 -0.82 -1.59 -17.23
C ASN A 93 -1.67 -1.22 -18.46
N ALA A 94 -2.59 -0.26 -18.29
CA ALA A 94 -3.46 0.18 -19.38
C ALA A 94 -2.66 1.06 -20.37
N PRO A 95 -2.69 0.80 -21.68
CA PRO A 95 -1.88 1.52 -22.68
C PRO A 95 -2.43 2.91 -23.06
N LEU A 96 -3.09 3.59 -22.12
CA LEU A 96 -3.70 4.89 -22.34
C LEU A 96 -2.71 6.01 -21.94
N LYS A 97 -2.34 6.85 -22.90
CA LYS A 97 -1.41 7.98 -22.66
C LYS A 97 -1.86 8.87 -21.49
N SER A 98 -3.16 9.14 -21.38
CA SER A 98 -3.72 9.94 -20.28
C SER A 98 -3.50 9.31 -18.90
N VAL A 99 -3.56 7.97 -18.81
CA VAL A 99 -3.28 7.23 -17.58
C VAL A 99 -1.80 7.33 -17.23
N GLN A 100 -0.92 7.10 -18.21
CA GLN A 100 0.53 7.20 -18.04
C GLN A 100 0.97 8.61 -17.62
N ASP A 101 0.42 9.64 -18.25
CA ASP A 101 0.69 11.03 -17.91
C ASP A 101 0.22 11.40 -16.49
N SER A 102 -0.96 10.93 -16.08
CA SER A 102 -1.44 11.10 -14.70
C SER A 102 -0.56 10.38 -13.68
N LEU A 103 -0.18 9.13 -13.94
CA LEU A 103 0.73 8.37 -13.08
C LEU A 103 2.08 9.08 -12.94
N ARG A 104 2.68 9.53 -14.06
CA ARG A 104 3.95 10.27 -14.06
C ARG A 104 3.90 11.52 -13.19
N ARG A 105 2.82 12.31 -13.29
CA ARG A 105 2.64 13.51 -12.45
C ARG A 105 2.48 13.17 -10.97
N ALA A 106 1.70 12.13 -10.65
CA ALA A 106 1.52 11.66 -9.28
C ALA A 106 2.85 11.16 -8.67
N SER A 107 3.60 10.32 -9.38
CA SER A 107 4.90 9.81 -8.94
C SER A 107 5.93 10.94 -8.77
N LEU A 108 5.94 11.94 -9.67
CA LEU A 108 6.81 13.11 -9.52
C LEU A 108 6.49 13.90 -8.25
N GLY A 109 5.21 14.16 -7.98
CA GLY A 109 4.78 14.87 -6.77
C GLY A 109 5.17 14.14 -5.49
N MET A 110 5.05 12.81 -5.48
CA MET A 110 5.45 12.00 -4.34
C MET A 110 6.98 11.94 -4.19
N ALA A 111 7.73 11.74 -5.28
CA ALA A 111 9.20 11.76 -5.26
C ALA A 111 9.74 13.07 -4.66
N GLN A 112 9.17 14.22 -5.03
CA GLN A 112 9.53 15.51 -4.44
C GLN A 112 9.25 15.59 -2.93
N ARG A 113 8.19 14.94 -2.43
CA ARG A 113 7.90 14.87 -0.99
C ARG A 113 8.88 13.97 -0.25
N LEU A 114 9.21 12.83 -0.83
CA LEU A 114 10.17 11.89 -0.29
C LEU A 114 11.57 12.52 -0.20
N GLU A 115 12.01 13.20 -1.26
CA GLU A 115 13.29 13.91 -1.26
C GLU A 115 13.34 15.02 -0.21
N LYS A 116 12.25 15.80 -0.06
CA LYS A 116 12.15 16.79 1.03
C LYS A 116 12.20 16.15 2.42
N ALA A 117 11.56 14.99 2.61
CA ALA A 117 11.58 14.28 3.88
C ALA A 117 12.99 13.75 4.20
N ARG A 118 13.65 13.14 3.20
CA ARG A 118 15.03 12.68 3.31
C ARG A 118 16.00 13.81 3.65
N ASN A 119 15.94 14.92 2.92
CA ASN A 119 16.82 16.07 3.15
C ASN A 119 16.61 16.69 4.54
N ARG A 120 15.39 16.66 5.07
CA ARG A 120 15.12 17.10 6.44
C ARG A 120 15.85 16.25 7.48
N ASP A 121 15.90 14.93 7.30
CA ASP A 121 16.63 14.06 8.23
C ASP A 121 18.14 14.25 8.11
N ILE A 122 18.67 14.32 6.88
CA ILE A 122 20.09 14.57 6.62
C ILE A 122 20.53 15.89 7.24
N ASN A 123 19.79 16.98 6.99
CA ASN A 123 20.12 18.31 7.52
C ASN A 123 20.03 18.38 9.04
N ALA A 124 19.26 17.48 9.66
CA ALA A 124 19.18 17.35 11.12
C ALA A 124 20.21 16.38 11.71
N GLY A 125 21.18 15.90 10.91
CA GLY A 125 22.19 14.93 11.33
C GLY A 125 21.62 13.54 11.64
N ARG A 126 20.39 13.24 11.22
CA ARG A 126 19.74 11.95 11.46
C ARG A 126 19.95 11.01 10.27
N ARG A 127 20.12 9.72 10.58
CA ARG A 127 20.01 8.68 9.55
C ARG A 127 18.57 8.63 9.07
N TRP A 128 18.38 8.82 7.77
CA TRP A 128 17.08 8.66 7.13
C TRP A 128 16.60 7.21 7.25
N SER A 129 15.33 7.04 7.64
CA SER A 129 14.76 5.76 8.08
C SER A 129 14.02 4.96 7.00
N GLY A 130 13.89 5.48 5.77
CA GLY A 130 13.04 4.83 4.74
C GLY A 130 11.54 4.76 5.10
N MET A 131 11.15 5.35 6.23
CA MET A 131 9.76 5.52 6.62
C MET A 131 9.18 6.80 6.03
N TYR A 132 7.85 6.89 6.08
CA TYR A 132 7.12 8.13 5.87
C TYR A 132 6.55 8.66 7.20
N CYS A 133 5.41 9.36 7.18
CA CYS A 133 4.86 10.03 8.34
C CYS A 133 4.39 9.09 9.48
N CYS A 134 3.98 7.85 9.16
CA CYS A 134 3.59 6.83 10.14
C CYS A 134 3.66 5.42 9.53
N GLY A 135 3.52 4.37 10.34
CA GLY A 135 3.64 2.98 9.87
C GLY A 135 2.62 2.56 8.81
N ARG A 136 1.38 3.09 8.86
CA ARG A 136 0.33 2.79 7.86
C ARG A 136 0.63 3.42 6.50
N CYS A 137 0.96 4.71 6.51
CA CYS A 137 1.40 5.45 5.33
C CYS A 137 2.68 4.85 4.73
N THR A 138 3.60 4.41 5.58
CA THR A 138 4.85 3.75 5.19
C THR A 138 4.57 2.43 4.47
N SER A 139 3.66 1.61 4.99
CA SER A 139 3.28 0.34 4.36
C SER A 139 2.68 0.58 2.96
N ALA A 140 1.78 1.55 2.81
CA ALA A 140 1.18 1.90 1.52
C ALA A 140 2.23 2.38 0.50
N LEU A 141 3.14 3.26 0.93
CA LEU A 141 4.27 3.71 0.12
C LEU A 141 5.11 2.51 -0.34
N TRP A 142 5.52 1.62 0.56
CA TRP A 142 6.34 0.47 0.19
C TRP A 142 5.66 -0.42 -0.84
N ARG A 143 4.36 -0.70 -0.73
CA ARG A 143 3.62 -1.44 -1.75
C ARG A 143 3.65 -0.74 -3.12
N HIS A 144 3.55 0.58 -3.16
CA HIS A 144 3.75 1.34 -4.40
C HIS A 144 5.18 1.22 -4.95
N LEU A 145 6.20 1.27 -4.09
CA LEU A 145 7.60 1.10 -4.50
C LEU A 145 7.88 -0.30 -5.06
N THR A 146 7.27 -1.35 -4.49
CA THR A 146 7.49 -2.74 -4.96
C THR A 146 7.10 -2.99 -6.40
N VAL A 147 6.25 -2.14 -6.97
CA VAL A 147 5.80 -2.25 -8.37
C VAL A 147 6.45 -1.21 -9.29
N GLY A 148 7.54 -0.54 -8.86
CA GLY A 148 8.24 0.45 -9.68
C GLY A 148 7.72 1.88 -9.55
N GLY A 149 7.14 2.24 -8.39
CA GLY A 149 6.61 3.58 -8.12
C GLY A 149 7.62 4.73 -8.14
N LEU A 150 8.91 4.39 -7.98
CA LEU A 150 10.07 5.26 -8.14
C LEU A 150 11.08 4.57 -9.05
N LYS A 151 12.11 5.30 -9.47
CA LYS A 151 13.26 4.71 -10.19
C LYS A 151 13.83 3.54 -9.37
N ASP A 152 14.09 2.41 -10.02
CA ASP A 152 14.39 1.13 -9.37
C ASP A 152 15.43 1.25 -8.24
N ALA A 153 16.63 1.77 -8.53
CA ALA A 153 17.69 1.91 -7.52
C ALA A 153 17.35 2.87 -6.36
N GLU A 154 16.44 3.82 -6.54
CA GLU A 154 15.96 4.69 -5.46
C GLU A 154 14.87 4.00 -4.63
N GLY A 155 13.92 3.35 -5.28
CA GLY A 155 12.87 2.56 -4.63
C GLY A 155 13.45 1.43 -3.78
N GLU A 156 14.43 0.70 -4.30
CA GLU A 156 15.12 -0.38 -3.57
C GLU A 156 15.84 0.14 -2.31
N ARG A 157 16.56 1.26 -2.42
CA ARG A 157 17.20 1.88 -1.25
C ARG A 157 16.18 2.33 -0.21
N TRP A 158 15.04 2.84 -0.64
CA TRP A 158 13.93 3.24 0.23
C TRP A 158 13.33 2.06 0.97
N LEU A 159 13.07 0.96 0.26
CA LEU A 159 12.58 -0.29 0.85
C LEU A 159 13.60 -0.86 1.84
N ALA A 160 14.88 -0.96 1.47
CA ALA A 160 15.92 -1.49 2.34
C ALA A 160 16.07 -0.69 3.64
N ALA A 161 16.12 0.64 3.56
CA ALA A 161 16.14 1.51 4.73
C ALA A 161 14.86 1.36 5.58
N GLY A 162 13.72 1.24 4.92
CA GLY A 162 12.42 1.08 5.57
C GLY A 162 12.28 -0.21 6.36
N ILE A 163 12.72 -1.34 5.79
CA ILE A 163 12.73 -2.63 6.49
C ILE A 163 13.67 -2.59 7.70
N GLU A 164 14.84 -1.96 7.57
CA GLU A 164 15.73 -1.77 8.72
C GLU A 164 15.07 -0.92 9.82
N ALA A 165 14.34 0.13 9.46
CA ALA A 165 13.57 0.90 10.45
C ALA A 165 12.44 0.08 11.08
N LEU A 166 11.77 -0.81 10.34
CA LEU A 166 10.72 -1.69 10.87
C LEU A 166 11.25 -2.58 12.01
N LYS A 167 12.48 -3.08 11.88
CA LYS A 167 13.15 -3.86 12.93
C LYS A 167 13.25 -3.12 14.26
N HIS A 168 13.53 -1.81 14.22
CA HIS A 168 13.58 -0.94 15.41
C HIS A 168 12.21 -0.70 16.04
N HIS A 169 11.13 -1.05 15.34
CA HIS A 169 9.76 -1.00 15.85
C HIS A 169 9.27 -2.31 16.44
N ARG A 170 10.05 -3.40 16.43
CA ARG A 170 9.67 -4.66 17.07
C ARG A 170 9.35 -4.44 18.56
N ILE A 171 8.30 -5.10 19.07
CA ILE A 171 7.92 -5.04 20.49
C ILE A 171 8.15 -6.35 21.25
N GLY A 172 8.85 -7.32 20.65
CA GLY A 172 9.25 -8.58 21.27
C GLY A 172 8.21 -9.71 21.22
N ASN A 173 7.01 -9.47 20.69
CA ASN A 173 5.92 -10.46 20.62
C ASN A 173 5.50 -10.80 19.18
N GLY A 174 6.41 -10.66 18.21
CA GLY A 174 6.12 -10.85 16.79
C GLY A 174 5.29 -9.72 16.16
N ARG A 175 5.16 -8.57 16.83
CA ARG A 175 4.50 -7.37 16.29
C ARG A 175 5.44 -6.17 16.25
N TRP A 176 4.99 -5.14 15.54
CA TRP A 176 5.68 -3.86 15.44
C TRP A 176 4.83 -2.72 16.01
N ARG A 177 5.47 -1.82 16.75
CA ARG A 177 4.87 -0.60 17.28
C ARG A 177 4.52 0.34 16.14
N ARG A 178 3.31 0.93 16.14
CA ARG A 178 2.82 1.92 15.16
C ARG A 178 2.48 1.38 13.76
N PHE A 179 2.72 0.11 13.48
CA PHE A 179 2.37 -0.54 12.20
C PHE A 179 1.06 -1.32 12.32
N ALA A 180 0.30 -1.36 11.23
CA ALA A 180 -0.93 -2.14 11.13
C ALA A 180 -0.55 -3.58 10.77
N PHE A 181 -0.71 -4.51 11.72
CA PHE A 181 -0.12 -5.85 11.64
C PHE A 181 -0.36 -6.57 10.31
N HIS A 182 -1.63 -6.75 9.90
CA HIS A 182 -1.93 -7.51 8.69
C HIS A 182 -1.58 -6.73 7.42
N TYR A 183 -1.79 -5.41 7.40
CA TYR A 183 -1.41 -4.61 6.23
C TYR A 183 0.11 -4.55 6.03
N THR A 184 0.88 -4.54 7.11
CA THR A 184 2.35 -4.65 7.06
C THR A 184 2.77 -6.04 6.60
N LEU A 185 2.14 -7.13 7.05
CA LEU A 185 2.40 -8.47 6.50
C LEU A 185 2.10 -8.54 4.99
N LEU A 186 0.98 -7.97 4.53
CA LEU A 186 0.66 -7.88 3.11
C LEU A 186 1.78 -7.17 2.35
N THR A 187 2.25 -6.05 2.90
CA THR A 187 3.35 -5.28 2.31
C THR A 187 4.64 -6.10 2.24
N LEU A 188 5.05 -6.75 3.34
CA LEU A 188 6.25 -7.60 3.37
C LEU A 188 6.16 -8.76 2.38
N SER A 189 4.96 -9.32 2.19
CA SER A 189 4.74 -10.39 1.20
C SER A 189 4.94 -9.93 -0.25
N GLU A 190 4.86 -8.63 -0.54
CA GLU A 190 5.10 -8.07 -1.87
C GLU A 190 6.56 -7.64 -2.09
N ILE A 191 7.38 -7.57 -1.03
CA ILE A 191 8.79 -7.12 -1.10
C ILE A 191 9.72 -8.31 -1.35
N ALA A 192 10.51 -8.24 -2.42
CA ALA A 192 11.51 -9.26 -2.80
C ALA A 192 12.88 -9.03 -2.13
N LEU A 193 12.90 -8.72 -0.83
CA LEU A 193 14.13 -8.55 -0.04
C LEU A 193 14.23 -9.66 1.00
N ALA A 194 15.43 -10.22 1.19
CA ALA A 194 15.68 -11.20 2.25
C ALA A 194 15.34 -10.64 3.64
N SER A 195 15.64 -9.36 3.89
CA SER A 195 15.27 -8.69 5.14
C SER A 195 13.76 -8.61 5.37
N ALA A 196 12.94 -8.57 4.32
CA ALA A 196 11.49 -8.64 4.47
C ALA A 196 11.04 -10.04 4.94
N VAL A 197 11.71 -11.10 4.47
CA VAL A 197 11.48 -12.48 4.94
C VAL A 197 11.84 -12.62 6.41
N GLU A 198 12.92 -12.00 6.87
CA GLU A 198 13.27 -11.98 8.31
C GLU A 198 12.19 -11.31 9.18
N GLU A 199 11.57 -10.23 8.69
CA GLU A 199 10.46 -9.60 9.41
C GLU A 199 9.19 -10.48 9.37
N MET A 200 8.94 -11.20 8.27
CA MET A 200 7.86 -12.21 8.21
C MET A 200 8.09 -13.35 9.21
N ARG A 201 9.32 -13.87 9.31
CA ARG A 201 9.71 -14.89 10.31
C ARG A 201 9.49 -14.40 11.72
N TYR A 202 9.89 -13.16 12.02
CA TYR A 202 9.64 -12.54 13.32
C TYR A 202 8.14 -12.51 13.67
N ALA A 203 7.26 -12.28 12.69
CA ALA A 203 5.81 -12.24 12.88
C ALA A 203 5.11 -13.62 12.80
N SER A 204 5.78 -14.66 12.32
CA SER A 204 5.22 -16.00 12.08
C SER A 204 4.50 -16.61 13.30
N PRO A 205 4.95 -16.48 14.57
CA PRO A 205 4.23 -17.07 15.70
C PRO A 205 2.82 -16.47 15.89
N ILE A 206 2.63 -15.20 15.52
CA ILE A 206 1.31 -14.55 15.56
C ILE A 206 0.42 -15.04 14.42
N CYS A 207 1.00 -15.33 13.25
CA CYS A 207 0.27 -15.95 12.13
C CYS A 207 -0.24 -17.34 12.52
N GLU A 208 0.60 -18.18 13.11
CA GLU A 208 0.19 -19.50 13.61
C GLU A 208 -0.94 -19.39 14.65
N GLN A 209 -0.77 -18.51 15.65
CA GLN A 209 -1.78 -18.30 16.68
C GLN A 209 -3.11 -17.81 16.07
N TYR A 210 -3.05 -16.97 15.04
CA TYR A 210 -4.22 -16.47 14.34
C TYR A 210 -4.96 -17.61 13.60
N LEU A 211 -4.23 -18.50 12.93
CA LEU A 211 -4.82 -19.59 12.15
C LEU A 211 -5.48 -20.68 13.01
N ARG A 212 -5.02 -20.89 14.25
CA ARG A 212 -5.63 -21.81 15.22
C ARG A 212 -7.04 -21.40 15.66
N ARG A 213 -7.43 -20.13 15.47
CA ARG A 213 -8.76 -19.64 15.86
C ARG A 213 -9.80 -20.02 14.81
N PRO A 214 -11.03 -20.38 15.21
CA PRO A 214 -12.13 -20.58 14.26
C PRO A 214 -12.33 -19.34 13.38
N PRO A 215 -12.46 -19.50 12.06
CA PRO A 215 -12.69 -18.37 11.17
C PRO A 215 -14.09 -17.79 11.39
N LYS A 216 -14.19 -16.47 11.17
CA LYS A 216 -15.48 -15.81 10.93
C LYS A 216 -15.75 -15.83 9.43
N ASP A 217 -17.02 -15.96 9.07
CA ASP A 217 -17.45 -15.88 7.67
C ASP A 217 -17.56 -14.42 7.22
N ASP A 218 -16.40 -13.78 7.04
CA ASP A 218 -16.30 -12.45 6.46
C ASP A 218 -15.05 -12.32 5.58
N ALA A 219 -15.17 -11.51 4.52
CA ALA A 219 -14.12 -11.37 3.51
C ALA A 219 -12.78 -10.89 4.09
N ILE A 220 -12.79 -10.04 5.12
CA ILE A 220 -11.55 -9.53 5.73
C ILE A 220 -10.85 -10.66 6.50
N THR A 221 -11.60 -11.45 7.27
CA THR A 221 -11.06 -12.61 7.98
C THR A 221 -10.49 -13.63 6.99
N GLN A 222 -11.19 -13.94 5.90
CA GLN A 222 -10.69 -14.84 4.85
C GLN A 222 -9.37 -14.32 4.24
N ARG A 223 -9.30 -13.04 3.85
CA ARG A 223 -8.08 -12.41 3.32
C ARG A 223 -6.91 -12.51 4.30
N ARG A 224 -7.14 -12.24 5.59
CA ARG A 224 -6.11 -12.30 6.65
C ARG A 224 -5.60 -13.71 6.88
N ARG A 225 -6.46 -14.73 6.80
CA ARG A 225 -6.06 -16.13 6.95
C ARG A 225 -5.18 -16.58 5.80
N LEU A 226 -5.63 -16.34 4.56
CA LEU A 226 -4.82 -16.64 3.37
C LEU A 226 -3.49 -15.90 3.37
N LEU A 227 -3.48 -14.65 3.83
CA LEU A 227 -2.24 -13.92 4.01
C LEU A 227 -1.34 -14.62 5.06
N ALA A 228 -1.87 -14.97 6.24
CA ALA A 228 -1.09 -15.67 7.26
C ALA A 228 -0.52 -17.00 6.76
N GLU A 229 -1.27 -17.78 5.99
CA GLU A 229 -0.81 -19.02 5.35
C GLU A 229 0.35 -18.73 4.38
N LYS A 230 0.19 -17.79 3.45
CA LYS A 230 1.27 -17.36 2.52
C LYS A 230 2.53 -16.85 3.23
N ILE A 231 2.38 -16.23 4.40
CA ILE A 231 3.52 -15.78 5.21
C ILE A 231 4.28 -16.98 5.77
N LEU A 232 3.58 -17.97 6.33
CA LEU A 232 4.20 -19.17 6.90
C LEU A 232 4.88 -20.02 5.84
N GLU A 233 4.33 -20.13 4.63
CA GLU A 233 4.95 -20.85 3.50
C GLU A 233 6.29 -20.27 3.05
N ARG A 234 6.57 -18.99 3.37
CA ARG A 234 7.80 -18.28 2.97
C ARG A 234 8.85 -18.19 4.07
N CYS A 235 8.52 -18.60 5.29
CA CYS A 235 9.38 -18.51 6.46
C CYS A 235 10.22 -19.77 6.61
#